data_AF-A0A7D3WU59-F1
#
_entry.id   AF-A0A7D3WU59-F1
#
_cell.length_a   1.000
_cell.length_b   1.000
_cell.length_c   1.000
_cell.angle_alpha   90.00
_cell.angle_beta   90.00
_cell.angle_gamma   90.00
#
_symmetry.space_group_name_H-M   'P 1'
#
loop_
_entity.id
_entity.type
_entity.pdbx_description
1 polymer ?
#
loop_
_entity_poly.entity_id
_entity_poly.type
_entity_poly.pdbx_seq_one_letter_code
_entity_poly.pdbx_strand_id
1 'polypeptide(L)' 'MKKLTFYSWQVCAHQEVFTLLLCKLAALGVARARVVVQRVLAKRPVMLELPDRVAAELRAQAEAIGIECGYD' A
#
# COMPACT_ATOMS: atom_id res chain seq x y z
N MET A 1 4.67 10.98 11.35
CA MET A 1 4.38 9.60 10.90
C MET A 1 2.89 9.53 10.63
N LYS A 2 2.49 8.98 9.49
CA LYS A 2 1.08 8.83 9.08
C LYS A 2 0.75 7.37 8.85
N LYS A 3 -0.48 7.00 9.13
CA LYS A 3 -1.00 5.66 8.86
C LYS A 3 -1.84 5.68 7.59
N LEU A 4 -1.58 4.72 6.72
CA LEU A 4 -2.36 4.45 5.52
C LEU A 4 -2.98 3.07 5.61
N THR A 5 -4.29 3.00 5.38
CA THR A 5 -5.04 1.73 5.39
C THR A 5 -5.46 1.36 3.97
N PHE A 6 -5.07 0.15 3.54
CA PHE A 6 -5.41 -0.40 2.21
C PHE A 6 -6.44 -1.51 2.30
N TYR A 7 -7.43 -1.50 1.39
CA TYR A 7 -8.54 -2.46 1.37
C TYR A 7 -8.43 -3.47 0.21
N SER A 8 -8.90 -4.70 0.46
CA SER A 8 -8.57 -5.91 -0.32
C SER A 8 -9.07 -5.95 -1.76
N TRP A 9 -10.24 -5.40 -2.03
CA TRP A 9 -10.92 -5.54 -3.33
C TRP A 9 -10.27 -4.71 -4.43
N GLN A 10 -9.64 -3.59 -4.08
CA GLN A 10 -8.98 -2.68 -5.02
C GLN A 10 -7.54 -3.11 -5.33
N VAL A 11 -6.83 -3.67 -4.35
CA VAL A 11 -5.46 -4.16 -4.54
C VAL A 11 -5.41 -5.44 -5.40
N CYS A 12 -6.49 -6.22 -5.44
CA CYS A 12 -6.55 -7.48 -6.17
C CYS A 12 -6.31 -7.33 -7.68
N ALA A 13 -6.76 -6.23 -8.29
CA ALA A 13 -6.55 -5.95 -9.72
C ALA A 13 -5.16 -5.38 -10.04
N HIS A 14 -4.42 -4.90 -9.03
CA HIS A 14 -3.18 -4.13 -9.20
C HIS A 14 -2.02 -4.65 -8.33
N GLN A 15 -2.01 -5.95 -8.02
CA GLN A 15 -1.09 -6.57 -7.04
C GLN A 15 0.40 -6.32 -7.35
N GLU A 16 0.80 -6.49 -8.62
CA GLU A 16 2.20 -6.32 -9.04
C GLU A 16 2.63 -4.85 -8.94
N VAL A 17 1.78 -3.94 -9.42
CA VAL A 17 2.03 -2.48 -9.38
C VAL A 17 2.07 -2.00 -7.93
N PHE A 18 1.16 -2.46 -7.09
CA PHE A 18 1.13 -2.13 -5.67
C PHE A 18 2.37 -2.66 -4.93
N THR A 19 2.83 -3.88 -5.25
CA THR A 19 4.09 -4.43 -4.70
C THR A 19 5.29 -3.55 -5.08
N LEU A 20 5.35 -3.09 -6.33
CA LEU A 20 6.42 -2.20 -6.80
C LEU A 20 6.38 -0.82 -6.10
N LEU A 21 5.19 -0.26 -5.88
CA LEU A 21 5.02 0.99 -5.14
C LEU A 21 5.52 0.88 -3.70
N LEU A 22 5.18 -0.21 -3.01
CA LEU A 22 5.67 -0.49 -1.66
C LEU A 22 7.20 -0.63 -1.62
N CYS A 23 7.79 -1.29 -2.62
CA CYS A 23 9.24 -1.42 -2.71
C CYS A 23 9.93 -0.07 -2.93
N LYS A 24 9.40 0.76 -3.83
CA LYS A 24 10.01 2.04 -4.21
C LYS A 24 9.86 3.12 -3.14
N LEU A 25 8.66 3.26 -2.57
CA LEU A 25 8.32 4.41 -1.73
C LEU A 25 8.51 4.12 -0.25
N ALA A 26 8.07 2.94 0.21
CA ALA A 26 8.16 2.58 1.62
C ALA A 26 9.51 1.95 2.02
N ALA A 27 10.48 1.91 1.08
CA ALA A 27 11.77 1.22 1.24
C ALA A 27 11.63 -0.22 1.76
N LEU A 28 10.50 -0.86 1.48
CA LEU A 28 10.25 -2.24 1.88
C LEU A 28 11.02 -3.15 0.93
N GLY A 29 11.84 -4.06 1.47
CA GLY A 29 12.39 -5.14 0.66
C GLY A 29 11.25 -5.96 0.01
N VAL A 30 11.50 -6.52 -1.18
CA VAL A 30 10.51 -7.24 -2.00
C VAL A 30 9.72 -8.28 -1.19
N ALA A 31 10.38 -8.99 -0.28
CA ALA A 31 9.75 -9.97 0.60
C ALA A 31 8.70 -9.33 1.55
N ARG A 32 9.02 -8.19 2.17
CA ARG A 32 8.08 -7.48 3.06
C ARG A 32 6.91 -6.89 2.28
N ALA A 33 7.17 -6.32 1.10
CA ALA A 33 6.12 -5.79 0.24
C ALA A 33 5.13 -6.89 -0.16
N ARG A 34 5.61 -8.07 -0.56
CA ARG A 34 4.76 -9.23 -0.88
C ARG A 34 3.90 -9.68 0.31
N VAL A 35 4.45 -9.70 1.52
CA VAL A 35 3.68 -10.04 2.73
C VAL A 35 2.56 -9.03 2.98
N VAL A 36 2.82 -7.73 2.78
CA VAL A 36 1.80 -6.67 2.89
C VAL A 36 0.70 -6.90 1.86
N VAL A 37 1.04 -7.12 0.59
CA VAL A 37 0.05 -7.39 -0.47
C VAL A 37 -0.77 -8.64 -0.15
N GLN A 38 -0.15 -9.75 0.26
CA GLN A 38 -0.86 -10.96 0.66
C GLN A 38 -1.84 -10.72 1.82
N ARG A 39 -1.46 -9.92 2.82
CA ARG A 39 -2.33 -9.56 3.94
C ARG A 39 -3.52 -8.72 3.48
N VAL A 40 -3.29 -7.74 2.60
CA VAL A 40 -4.38 -6.95 2.00
C VAL A 40 -5.35 -7.86 1.24
N LEU A 41 -4.84 -8.77 0.41
CA LEU A 41 -5.66 -9.70 -0.38
C LEU A 41 -6.46 -10.69 0.48
N ALA A 42 -5.94 -11.07 1.65
CA ALA A 42 -6.63 -11.93 2.62
C ALA A 42 -7.80 -11.22 3.36
N LYS A 43 -8.36 -10.16 2.77
CA LYS A 43 -9.44 -9.32 3.33
C LYS A 43 -9.12 -8.71 4.70
N ARG A 44 -7.85 -8.58 5.05
CA ARG A 44 -7.44 -7.85 6.25
C ARG A 44 -6.95 -6.47 5.81
N PRO A 45 -7.61 -5.38 6.26
CA PRO A 45 -7.06 -4.05 6.01
C PRO A 45 -5.65 -3.99 6.58
N VAL A 46 -4.70 -3.52 5.77
CA VAL A 46 -3.30 -3.36 6.22
C VAL A 46 -3.04 -1.90 6.48
N MET A 47 -2.65 -1.61 7.71
CA MET A 47 -2.16 -0.30 8.10
C MET A 47 -0.64 -0.26 7.90
N LEU A 48 -0.17 0.74 7.15
CA LEU A 48 1.25 1.06 7.01
C LEU A 48 1.51 2.37 7.71
N GLU A 49 2.41 2.35 8.69
CA GLU A 49 2.92 3.56 9.31
C GLU A 49 4.18 4.00 8.57
N LEU A 50 4.13 5.19 7.97
CA LEU A 50 5.17 5.71 7.09
C LEU A 50 5.47 7.18 7.44
N PRO A 51 6.65 7.70 7.09
CA PRO A 51 6.92 9.14 7.13
C PRO A 51 5.88 9.91 6.31
N ASP A 52 5.47 11.10 6.77
CA ASP A 52 4.39 11.89 6.17
C ASP A 52 4.54 12.10 4.66
N ARG A 53 5.76 12.41 4.21
CA ARG A 53 6.07 12.59 2.78
C ARG A 53 5.86 11.30 1.98
N VAL A 54 6.34 10.18 2.50
CA VAL A 54 6.20 8.86 1.88
C VAL A 54 4.74 8.42 1.85
N ALA A 55 3.98 8.68 2.91
CA ALA A 55 2.56 8.38 2.97
C ALA A 55 1.77 9.21 1.94
N ALA A 56 2.04 10.51 1.82
CA ALA A 56 1.37 11.36 0.84
C ALA A 56 1.65 10.89 -0.61
N GLU A 57 2.91 10.55 -0.90
CA GLU A 57 3.32 10.09 -2.23
C GLU A 57 2.77 8.69 -2.56
N LEU A 58 2.82 7.75 -1.61
CA LEU A 58 2.27 6.41 -1.78
C LEU A 58 0.77 6.46 -2.03
N ARG A 59 0.05 7.32 -1.31
CA ARG A 59 -1.38 7.56 -1.53
C ARG A 59 -1.65 8.08 -2.93
N ALA A 60 -0.97 9.15 -3.34
CA ALA A 60 -1.19 9.76 -4.65
C ALA A 60 -0.96 8.75 -5.79
N GLN A 61 0.08 7.92 -5.68
CA GLN A 61 0.36 6.88 -6.68
C GLN A 61 -0.61 5.70 -6.61
N ALA A 62 -1.07 5.31 -5.42
CA ALA A 62 -2.10 4.29 -5.25
C ALA A 62 -3.45 4.74 -5.83
N GLU A 63 -3.88 5.98 -5.57
CA GLU A 63 -5.10 6.55 -6.13
C GLU A 63 -5.02 6.68 -7.66
N ALA A 64 -3.86 7.06 -8.20
CA ALA A 64 -3.63 7.14 -9.65
C ALA A 64 -3.80 5.78 -10.38
N ILE A 65 -3.64 4.66 -9.67
CA ILE A 65 -3.87 3.31 -10.19
C ILE A 65 -5.19 2.69 -9.72
N GLY A 66 -6.09 3.49 -9.15
CA GLY A 66 -7.42 3.04 -8.74
C GLY A 66 -7.49 2.32 -7.39
N ILE A 67 -6.47 2.47 -6.54
CA ILE A 67 -6.46 1.93 -5.17
C ILE A 67 -6.80 3.06 -4.19
N GLU A 68 -7.96 2.99 -3.54
CA GLU A 68 -8.32 3.95 -2.51
C GLU A 68 -7.64 3.62 -1.17
N CYS A 69 -7.27 4.67 -0.44
CA CYS A 69 -6.56 4.57 0.84
C CYS A 69 -7.31 5.36 1.91
N GLY A 70 -7.51 4.76 3.09
CA GLY A 70 -8.02 5.47 4.27
C GLY A 70 -6.91 6.21 5.02
N TYR A 71 -7.21 7.40 5.56
CA TYR A 71 -6.42 8.00 6.64
C TYR A 71 -6.98 7.54 7.98
N ASP A 72 -6.06 7.17 8.89
CA ASP A 72 -6.35 6.90 10.30
C ASP A 72 -5.33 7.64 11.17
#